data_AF-A0A959WD78-F1
#
_entry.id   AF-A0A959WD78-F1
#
_cell.length_a   1.000
_cell.length_b   1.000
_cell.length_c   1.000
_cell.angle_alpha   90.00
_cell.angle_beta   90.00
_cell.angle_gamma   90.00
#
_symmetry.space_group_name_H-M   'P 1'
#
loop_
_entity.id
_entity.type
_entity.pdbx_description
1 polymer ?
#
loop_
_entity_poly.entity_id
_entity_poly.type
_entity_poly.pdbx_seq_one_letter_code
_entity_poly.pdbx_strand_id
1 'polypeptide(L)'
;MSGESPLERLAARVREEGPPLSARDPEELLAEATRFGDLAAAGPRTRGQGGEYAFVVEAVREGYLCHYGTSRILAETDPDLALLAGDLFYAIGIRGLAELDDLESTGILSDLIRVAADLQAAGRPDLAEILWLGQIVALACGKDESCAASVDALDSGRAGAAEALAAWSADQARTNGLGREFDIARTAIDSGPSNF
;
A
#
# COMPACT_ATOMS: atom_id res chain seq x y z
N MET A 1 7.22 -11.08 23.03
CA MET A 1 7.01 -11.88 21.81
C MET A 1 6.76 -10.87 20.70
N SER A 2 7.76 -10.62 19.85
CA SER A 2 7.51 -9.83 18.64
C SER A 2 6.54 -10.64 17.79
N GLY A 3 5.39 -10.09 17.43
CA GLY A 3 4.47 -10.74 16.50
C GLY A 3 5.12 -10.86 15.12
N GLU A 4 4.65 -11.82 14.33
CA GLU A 4 5.01 -11.96 12.92
C GLU A 4 4.65 -10.67 12.16
N SER A 5 5.57 -10.15 11.35
CA SER A 5 5.32 -8.97 10.52
C SER A 5 4.36 -9.27 9.36
N PRO A 6 3.69 -8.25 8.80
CA PRO A 6 2.88 -8.39 7.59
C PRO A 6 3.56 -9.15 6.44
N LEU A 7 4.83 -8.85 6.18
CA LEU A 7 5.59 -9.45 5.08
C LEU A 7 5.98 -10.90 5.37
N GLU A 8 6.33 -11.23 6.62
CA GLU A 8 6.55 -12.63 7.03
C GLU A 8 5.27 -13.47 6.86
N ARG A 9 4.12 -12.94 7.29
CA ARG A 9 2.82 -13.61 7.12
C ARG A 9 2.46 -13.83 5.65
N LEU A 10 2.75 -12.85 4.79
CA LEU A 10 2.50 -12.96 3.35
C LEU A 10 3.48 -13.95 2.67
N ALA A 11 4.75 -13.91 3.04
CA ALA A 11 5.76 -14.86 2.57
C ALA A 11 5.48 -16.29 3.05
N ALA A 12 4.95 -16.47 4.26
CA ALA A 12 4.44 -17.76 4.72
C ALA A 12 3.31 -18.26 3.80
N ARG A 13 2.39 -17.37 3.40
CA ARG A 13 1.33 -17.74 2.45
C ARG A 13 1.88 -18.17 1.09
N VAL A 14 2.88 -17.48 0.55
CA VAL A 14 3.55 -17.88 -0.70
C VAL A 14 4.17 -19.27 -0.56
N ARG A 15 4.83 -19.56 0.57
CA ARG A 15 5.41 -20.88 0.85
C ARG A 15 4.34 -21.98 0.97
N GLU A 16 3.16 -21.67 1.49
CA GLU A 16 2.01 -22.59 1.52
C GLU A 16 1.46 -22.91 0.12
N GLU A 17 1.35 -21.92 -0.76
CA GLU A 17 0.91 -22.14 -2.15
C GLU A 17 1.94 -22.99 -2.93
N GLY A 18 3.23 -22.84 -2.61
CA GLY A 18 4.30 -23.66 -3.17
C GLY A 18 4.68 -23.29 -4.61
N PRO A 19 5.39 -24.18 -5.33
CA PRO A 19 5.85 -23.91 -6.69
C PRO A 19 4.68 -23.58 -7.64
N PRO A 20 4.89 -22.63 -8.59
CA PRO A 20 6.17 -22.08 -9.03
C PRO A 20 6.66 -20.86 -8.25
N LEU A 21 5.91 -20.37 -7.25
CA LEU A 21 6.32 -19.21 -6.47
C LEU A 21 7.34 -19.60 -5.40
N SER A 22 8.23 -18.67 -5.07
CA SER A 22 9.20 -18.84 -4.00
C SER A 22 9.38 -17.52 -3.25
N ALA A 23 9.21 -17.58 -1.94
CA ALA A 23 9.44 -16.43 -1.07
C ALA A 23 10.91 -16.35 -0.66
N ARG A 24 11.37 -15.13 -0.38
CA ARG A 24 12.66 -14.85 0.26
C ARG A 24 12.72 -15.45 1.65
N ASP A 25 13.94 -15.58 2.15
CA ASP A 25 14.17 -16.08 3.49
C ASP A 25 13.65 -15.09 4.55
N PRO A 26 13.05 -15.56 5.67
CA PRO A 26 12.50 -14.67 6.69
C PRO A 26 13.50 -13.66 7.25
N GLU A 27 14.77 -14.01 7.35
CA GLU A 27 15.83 -13.11 7.84
C GLU A 27 16.01 -11.88 6.93
N GLU A 28 15.78 -12.03 5.63
CA GLU A 28 15.83 -10.91 4.67
C GLU A 28 14.61 -9.99 4.82
N LEU A 29 13.45 -10.55 5.17
CA LEU A 29 12.21 -9.80 5.34
C LEU A 29 12.20 -8.95 6.61
N LEU A 30 12.95 -9.32 7.65
CA LEU A 30 13.06 -8.54 8.88
C LEU A 30 13.68 -7.14 8.67
N ALA A 31 14.46 -6.98 7.60
CA ALA A 31 15.04 -5.68 7.22
C ALA A 31 14.07 -4.81 6.41
N GLU A 32 13.01 -5.41 5.85
CA GLU A 32 12.04 -4.72 5.01
C GLU A 32 11.05 -3.93 5.86
N ALA A 33 10.93 -2.64 5.56
CA ALA A 33 10.04 -1.76 6.30
C ALA A 33 8.63 -1.76 5.70
N THR A 34 7.63 -1.91 6.57
CA THR A 34 6.20 -1.91 6.25
C THR A 34 5.58 -0.53 6.41
N ARG A 35 6.19 0.50 5.80
CA ARG A 35 5.89 1.91 6.12
C ARG A 35 4.43 2.29 5.85
N PHE A 36 3.81 1.72 4.82
CA PHE A 36 2.39 1.94 4.55
C PHE A 36 1.51 1.14 5.50
N GLY A 37 1.88 -0.10 5.82
CA GLY A 37 1.20 -0.91 6.82
C GLY A 37 1.25 -0.27 8.22
N ASP A 38 2.39 0.31 8.61
CA ASP A 38 2.60 0.98 9.89
C ASP A 38 1.73 2.25 9.98
N LEU A 39 1.71 3.06 8.92
CA LEU A 39 0.83 4.23 8.81
C LEU A 39 -0.65 3.82 8.89
N ALA A 40 -1.03 2.77 8.16
CA ALA A 40 -2.38 2.22 8.20
C ALA A 40 -2.74 1.75 9.61
N ALA A 41 -1.86 1.03 10.30
CA ALA A 41 -2.11 0.47 11.63
C ALA A 41 -2.23 1.53 12.73
N ALA A 42 -1.57 2.68 12.57
CA ALA A 42 -1.58 3.75 13.57
C ALA A 42 -2.89 4.57 13.58
N GLY A 43 -3.67 4.49 12.49
CA GLY A 43 -4.89 5.28 12.27
C GLY A 43 -5.98 5.13 13.34
N PRO A 44 -6.74 6.20 13.64
CA PRO A 44 -7.84 6.12 14.59
C PRO A 44 -8.93 5.10 14.22
N ARG A 45 -9.17 4.86 12.92
CA ARG A 45 -10.16 3.86 12.44
C ARG A 45 -9.67 2.43 12.57
N THR A 46 -8.38 2.23 12.41
CA THR A 46 -7.76 0.94 12.13
C THR A 46 -6.98 0.37 13.31
N ARG A 47 -6.50 1.22 14.24
CA ARG A 47 -5.67 0.82 15.39
C ARG A 47 -6.25 -0.29 16.27
N GLY A 48 -7.58 -0.44 16.31
CA GLY A 48 -8.24 -1.52 17.03
C GLY A 48 -7.90 -2.92 16.46
N GLN A 49 -7.57 -2.99 15.17
CA GLN A 49 -7.16 -4.18 14.44
C GLN A 49 -5.92 -3.88 13.57
N GLY A 50 -4.99 -3.07 14.10
CA GLY A 50 -3.92 -2.47 13.30
C GLY A 50 -3.05 -3.49 12.55
N GLY A 51 -2.81 -4.66 13.14
CA GLY A 51 -2.08 -5.76 12.49
C GLY A 51 -2.76 -6.30 11.23
N GLU A 52 -4.09 -6.41 11.22
CA GLU A 52 -4.84 -6.88 10.05
C GLU A 52 -4.85 -5.82 8.94
N TYR A 53 -5.01 -4.54 9.28
CA TYR A 53 -4.90 -3.46 8.30
C TYR A 53 -3.48 -3.31 7.73
N ALA A 54 -2.45 -3.48 8.56
CA ALA A 54 -1.07 -3.52 8.09
C ALA A 54 -0.84 -4.67 7.11
N PHE A 55 -1.34 -5.87 7.44
CA PHE A 55 -1.28 -7.03 6.56
C PHE A 55 -1.96 -6.80 5.21
N VAL A 56 -3.20 -6.30 5.23
CA VAL A 56 -3.95 -5.95 4.01
C VAL A 56 -3.18 -4.96 3.15
N VAL A 57 -2.70 -3.86 3.73
CA VAL A 57 -2.03 -2.80 2.99
C VAL A 57 -0.73 -3.28 2.38
N GLU A 58 0.06 -4.06 3.12
CA GLU A 58 1.32 -4.61 2.61
C GLU A 58 1.08 -5.70 1.55
N ALA A 59 0.00 -6.48 1.64
CA ALA A 59 -0.41 -7.39 0.58
C ALA A 59 -0.76 -6.64 -0.71
N VAL A 60 -1.56 -5.58 -0.62
CA VAL A 60 -1.86 -4.75 -1.81
C VAL A 60 -0.59 -4.06 -2.33
N ARG A 61 0.32 -3.63 -1.45
CA ARG A 61 1.60 -3.03 -1.87
C ARG A 61 2.50 -4.03 -2.59
N GLU A 62 2.59 -5.27 -2.11
CA GLU A 62 3.30 -6.34 -2.82
C GLU A 62 2.65 -6.64 -4.17
N GLY A 63 1.31 -6.62 -4.24
CA GLY A 63 0.59 -6.72 -5.50
C GLY A 63 1.03 -5.67 -6.51
N TYR A 64 1.04 -4.41 -6.09
CA TYR A 64 1.50 -3.28 -6.92
C TYR A 64 2.98 -3.40 -7.31
N LEU A 65 3.85 -3.78 -6.39
CA LEU A 65 5.27 -3.96 -6.68
C LEU A 65 5.53 -5.11 -7.66
N CYS A 66 4.73 -6.16 -7.65
CA CYS A 66 4.82 -7.22 -8.66
C CYS A 66 4.45 -6.74 -10.06
N HIS A 67 3.48 -5.83 -10.18
CA HIS A 67 3.03 -5.26 -11.46
C HIS A 67 3.97 -4.18 -11.99
N TYR A 68 4.52 -3.32 -11.11
CA TYR A 68 5.16 -2.06 -11.52
C TYR A 68 6.53 -1.79 -10.90
N GLY A 69 7.09 -2.72 -10.12
CA GLY A 69 8.36 -2.54 -9.43
C GLY A 69 9.05 -3.87 -9.10
N THR A 70 9.61 -3.95 -7.90
CA THR A 70 10.28 -5.16 -7.41
C THR A 70 9.59 -5.60 -6.12
N SER A 71 9.06 -6.82 -6.10
CA SER A 71 8.51 -7.41 -4.88
C SER A 71 9.59 -7.52 -3.80
N ARG A 72 9.19 -7.24 -2.57
CA ARG A 72 10.03 -7.39 -1.39
C ARG A 72 10.06 -8.83 -0.89
N ILE A 73 9.04 -9.63 -1.22
CA ILE A 73 8.88 -11.00 -0.69
C ILE A 73 9.28 -12.11 -1.64
N LEU A 74 9.32 -11.88 -2.94
CA LEU A 74 9.65 -12.93 -3.92
C LEU A 74 11.16 -13.04 -4.15
N ALA A 75 11.70 -14.26 -4.15
CA ALA A 75 13.14 -14.53 -4.16
C ALA A 75 13.81 -14.38 -5.53
N GLU A 76 13.05 -14.57 -6.60
CA GLU A 76 13.40 -14.33 -8.01
C GLU A 76 12.21 -14.86 -8.79
N THR A 77 11.58 -14.04 -9.62
CA THR A 77 10.34 -14.47 -10.29
C THR A 77 10.39 -14.03 -11.74
N ASP A 78 10.12 -14.99 -12.62
CA ASP A 78 9.81 -14.73 -14.02
C ASP A 78 8.75 -13.61 -14.09
N PRO A 79 8.91 -12.60 -14.96
CA PRO A 79 7.99 -11.45 -14.99
C PRO A 79 6.51 -11.84 -15.16
N ASP A 80 6.20 -12.90 -15.90
CA ASP A 80 4.83 -13.35 -16.10
C ASP A 80 4.28 -14.01 -14.81
N LEU A 81 5.12 -14.74 -14.08
CA LEU A 81 4.76 -15.27 -12.76
C LEU A 81 4.62 -14.17 -11.71
N ALA A 82 5.44 -13.12 -11.77
CA ALA A 82 5.32 -11.97 -10.87
C ALA A 82 3.98 -11.29 -11.08
N LEU A 83 3.53 -11.12 -12.32
CA LEU A 83 2.21 -10.56 -12.64
C LEU A 83 1.06 -11.34 -11.97
N LEU A 84 1.09 -12.68 -12.09
CA LEU A 84 0.09 -13.56 -11.46
C LEU A 84 0.17 -13.53 -9.93
N ALA A 85 1.38 -13.46 -9.35
CA ALA A 85 1.55 -13.25 -7.92
C ALA A 85 0.98 -11.91 -7.48
N GLY A 86 1.11 -10.88 -8.32
CA GLY A 86 0.51 -9.57 -8.10
C GLY A 86 -1.01 -9.64 -7.94
N ASP A 87 -1.68 -10.36 -8.85
CA ASP A 87 -3.13 -10.58 -8.78
C ASP A 87 -3.54 -11.36 -7.52
N LEU A 88 -2.76 -12.37 -7.14
CA LEU A 88 -2.96 -13.12 -5.91
C LEU A 88 -2.86 -12.20 -4.68
N PHE A 89 -1.84 -11.34 -4.61
CA PHE A 89 -1.64 -10.45 -3.46
C PHE A 89 -2.73 -9.38 -3.36
N TYR A 90 -3.20 -8.83 -4.48
CA TYR A 90 -4.41 -8.00 -4.49
C TYR A 90 -5.63 -8.75 -3.97
N ALA A 91 -5.87 -9.97 -4.43
CA ALA A 91 -7.00 -10.78 -3.96
C ALA A 91 -6.92 -11.07 -2.46
N ILE A 92 -5.71 -11.35 -1.93
CA ILE A 92 -5.49 -11.55 -0.48
C ILE A 92 -5.83 -10.30 0.31
N GLY A 93 -5.33 -9.12 -0.12
CA GLY A 93 -5.61 -7.86 0.56
C GLY A 93 -7.09 -7.51 0.57
N ILE A 94 -7.76 -7.60 -0.59
CA ILE A 94 -9.19 -7.30 -0.70
C ILE A 94 -10.05 -8.30 0.09
N ARG A 95 -9.69 -9.60 0.09
CA ARG A 95 -10.37 -10.60 0.93
C ARG A 95 -10.23 -10.27 2.41
N GLY A 96 -9.05 -9.84 2.85
CA GLY A 96 -8.82 -9.42 4.24
C GLY A 96 -9.73 -8.28 4.67
N LEU A 97 -9.99 -7.29 3.80
CA LEU A 97 -10.95 -6.22 4.11
C LEU A 97 -12.40 -6.71 4.17
N ALA A 98 -12.78 -7.65 3.29
CA ALA A 98 -14.10 -8.26 3.34
C ALA A 98 -14.31 -9.07 4.64
N GLU A 99 -13.28 -9.74 5.14
CA GLU A 99 -13.30 -10.45 6.44
C GLU A 99 -13.41 -9.48 7.63
N LEU A 100 -12.89 -8.26 7.49
CA LEU A 100 -13.02 -7.18 8.46
C LEU A 100 -14.37 -6.44 8.40
N ASP A 101 -15.22 -6.75 7.40
CA ASP A 101 -16.48 -6.06 7.09
C ASP A 101 -16.30 -4.53 6.88
N ASP A 102 -15.14 -4.10 6.36
CA ASP A 102 -14.85 -2.70 6.08
C ASP A 102 -15.02 -2.36 4.59
N LEU A 103 -16.26 -2.04 4.22
CA LEU A 103 -16.63 -1.66 2.85
C LEU A 103 -15.97 -0.34 2.41
N GLU A 104 -15.74 0.60 3.33
CA GLU A 104 -15.12 1.87 2.98
C GLU A 104 -13.65 1.67 2.62
N SER A 105 -12.89 0.93 3.44
CA SER A 105 -11.51 0.58 3.14
C SER A 105 -11.41 -0.27 1.86
N THR A 106 -12.39 -1.13 1.59
CA THR A 106 -12.46 -1.90 0.34
C THR A 106 -12.54 -0.98 -0.87
N GLY A 107 -13.41 0.04 -0.81
CA GLY A 107 -13.52 1.05 -1.85
C GLY A 107 -12.24 1.86 -2.02
N ILE A 108 -11.63 2.30 -0.91
CA ILE A 108 -10.35 3.06 -0.92
C ILE A 108 -9.24 2.27 -1.61
N LEU A 109 -9.01 1.00 -1.24
CA LEU A 109 -7.95 0.21 -1.87
C LEU A 109 -8.28 -0.19 -3.31
N SER A 110 -9.55 -0.38 -3.65
CA SER A 110 -9.96 -0.64 -5.04
C SER A 110 -9.72 0.59 -5.93
N ASP A 111 -10.07 1.78 -5.45
CA ASP A 111 -9.79 3.06 -6.12
C ASP A 111 -8.27 3.25 -6.28
N LEU A 112 -7.49 2.97 -5.24
CA LEU A 112 -6.03 3.00 -5.28
C LEU A 112 -5.47 2.10 -6.39
N ILE A 113 -5.86 0.82 -6.43
CA ILE A 113 -5.36 -0.14 -7.44
C ILE A 113 -5.67 0.37 -8.84
N ARG A 114 -6.92 0.80 -9.08
CA ARG A 114 -7.37 1.30 -10.38
C ARG A 114 -6.60 2.55 -10.81
N VAL A 115 -6.60 3.60 -9.98
CA VAL A 115 -5.98 4.89 -10.34
C VAL A 115 -4.46 4.75 -10.43
N ALA A 116 -3.83 3.93 -9.59
CA ALA A 116 -2.40 3.65 -9.72
C ALA A 116 -2.07 2.98 -11.05
N ALA A 117 -2.88 2.01 -11.50
CA ALA A 117 -2.71 1.40 -12.82
C ALA A 117 -2.88 2.42 -13.96
N ASP A 118 -3.88 3.30 -13.87
CA ASP A 118 -4.09 4.37 -14.86
C ASP A 118 -2.90 5.36 -14.90
N LEU A 119 -2.34 5.72 -13.74
CA LEU A 119 -1.15 6.58 -13.63
C LEU A 119 0.11 5.91 -14.19
N GLN A 120 0.29 4.60 -13.94
CA GLN A 120 1.38 3.81 -14.50
C GLN A 120 1.28 3.72 -16.03
N ALA A 121 0.09 3.42 -16.55
CA ALA A 121 -0.17 3.40 -18.00
C ALA A 121 0.06 4.76 -18.67
N ALA A 122 -0.20 5.86 -17.95
CA ALA A 122 0.07 7.22 -18.40
C ALA A 122 1.54 7.65 -18.26
N GLY A 123 2.44 6.78 -17.77
CA GLY A 123 3.86 7.10 -17.55
C GLY A 123 4.09 8.10 -16.42
N ARG A 124 3.24 8.10 -15.39
CA ARG A 124 3.30 9.02 -14.23
C ARG A 124 3.45 8.25 -12.90
N PRO A 125 4.47 7.40 -12.74
CA PRO A 125 4.65 6.58 -11.54
C PRO A 125 4.82 7.41 -10.25
N ASP A 126 5.43 8.59 -10.34
CA ASP A 126 5.62 9.47 -9.17
C ASP A 126 4.27 9.92 -8.58
N LEU A 127 3.25 10.12 -9.42
CA LEU A 127 1.90 10.46 -8.96
C LEU A 127 1.22 9.27 -8.28
N ALA A 128 1.57 8.03 -8.66
CA ALA A 128 1.04 6.84 -8.01
C ALA A 128 1.56 6.72 -6.57
N GLU A 129 2.80 7.11 -6.29
CA GLU A 129 3.32 7.13 -4.90
C GLU A 129 2.63 8.21 -4.04
N ILE A 130 2.31 9.37 -4.61
CA ILE A 130 1.49 10.39 -3.91
C ILE A 130 0.08 9.86 -3.63
N LEU A 131 -0.52 9.17 -4.60
CA LEU A 131 -1.82 8.51 -4.44
C LEU A 131 -1.77 7.47 -3.31
N TRP A 132 -0.74 6.63 -3.26
CA TRP A 132 -0.52 5.65 -2.19
C TRP A 132 -0.57 6.32 -0.81
N LEU A 133 0.23 7.36 -0.59
CA LEU A 133 0.25 8.06 0.69
C LEU A 133 -1.13 8.61 1.07
N GLY A 134 -1.84 9.22 0.12
CA GLY A 134 -3.16 9.78 0.37
C GLY A 134 -4.24 8.73 0.65
N GLN A 135 -4.25 7.62 -0.09
CA GLN A 135 -5.21 6.54 0.13
C GLN A 135 -4.96 5.81 1.45
N ILE A 136 -3.70 5.63 1.88
CA ILE A 136 -3.41 5.05 3.19
C ILE A 136 -3.83 5.97 4.34
N VAL A 137 -3.66 7.29 4.21
CA VAL A 137 -4.21 8.25 5.18
C VAL A 137 -5.75 8.20 5.19
N ALA A 138 -6.40 8.10 4.03
CA ALA A 138 -7.84 7.96 3.94
C ALA A 138 -8.34 6.66 4.59
N LEU A 139 -7.62 5.55 4.41
CA LEU A 139 -7.93 4.29 5.08
C LEU A 139 -7.78 4.40 6.61
N ALA A 140 -6.69 5.03 7.07
CA ALA A 140 -6.36 5.17 8.49
C ALA A 140 -7.29 6.14 9.25
N CYS A 141 -7.68 7.25 8.61
CA CYS A 141 -8.39 8.38 9.23
C CYS A 141 -9.84 8.53 8.76
N GLY A 142 -10.17 8.03 7.58
CA GLY A 142 -11.46 8.16 6.90
C GLY A 142 -11.35 8.99 5.62
N LYS A 143 -12.18 8.64 4.62
CA LYS A 143 -12.27 9.38 3.36
C LYS A 143 -13.35 10.46 3.45
N ASP A 144 -13.00 11.70 3.13
CA ASP A 144 -13.95 12.81 2.99
C ASP A 144 -14.12 13.22 1.51
N GLU A 145 -15.02 14.17 1.25
CA GLU A 145 -15.29 14.68 -0.10
C GLU A 145 -14.06 15.36 -0.72
N SER A 146 -13.19 15.98 0.09
CA SER A 146 -11.97 16.64 -0.39
C SER A 146 -10.95 15.63 -0.89
N CYS A 147 -10.81 14.51 -0.18
CA CYS A 147 -10.00 13.37 -0.60
C CYS A 147 -10.52 12.80 -1.91
N ALA A 148 -11.81 12.46 -1.96
CA ALA A 148 -12.44 11.90 -3.16
C ALA A 148 -12.26 12.82 -4.37
N ALA A 149 -12.54 14.12 -4.22
CA ALA A 149 -12.37 15.09 -5.28
C ALA A 149 -10.91 15.22 -5.75
N SER A 150 -9.94 15.10 -4.85
CA SER A 150 -8.51 15.17 -5.18
C SER A 150 -8.04 13.94 -5.93
N VAL A 151 -8.56 12.75 -5.59
CA VAL A 151 -8.27 11.49 -6.30
C VAL A 151 -8.85 11.53 -7.71
N ASP A 152 -10.12 11.93 -7.86
CA ASP A 152 -10.77 12.09 -9.17
C ASP A 152 -10.04 13.13 -10.04
N ALA A 153 -9.55 14.20 -9.41
CA ALA A 153 -8.73 15.22 -10.07
C ALA A 153 -7.40 14.66 -10.57
N LEU A 154 -6.75 13.83 -9.76
CA LEU A 154 -5.47 13.22 -10.07
C LEU A 154 -5.60 12.25 -11.26
N ASP A 155 -6.62 11.39 -11.22
CA ASP A 155 -6.97 10.45 -12.27
C ASP A 155 -7.24 11.19 -13.60
N SER A 156 -8.05 12.24 -13.55
CA SER A 156 -8.36 13.10 -14.71
C SER A 156 -7.18 13.95 -15.21
N GLY A 157 -6.01 13.88 -14.55
CA GLY A 157 -4.82 14.66 -14.92
C GLY A 157 -4.96 16.17 -14.72
N ARG A 158 -5.80 16.61 -13.77
CA ARG A 158 -5.99 18.03 -13.45
C ARG A 158 -4.74 18.59 -12.76
N ALA A 159 -4.25 19.74 -13.24
CA ALA A 159 -3.14 20.44 -12.60
C ALA A 159 -3.46 20.80 -11.14
N GLY A 160 -2.50 20.65 -10.24
CA GLY A 160 -2.66 20.93 -8.81
C GLY A 160 -3.30 19.80 -7.99
N ALA A 161 -3.72 18.70 -8.62
CA ALA A 161 -4.40 17.61 -7.93
C ALA A 161 -3.48 16.84 -6.96
N ALA A 162 -2.22 16.64 -7.36
CA ALA A 162 -1.23 15.94 -6.54
C ALA A 162 -0.88 16.77 -5.29
N GLU A 163 -0.70 18.08 -5.47
CA GLU A 163 -0.44 19.02 -4.38
C GLU A 163 -1.62 19.14 -3.43
N ALA A 164 -2.86 19.15 -3.96
CA ALA A 164 -4.07 19.15 -3.15
C ALA A 164 -4.20 17.86 -2.33
N LEU A 165 -3.97 16.69 -2.94
CA LEU A 165 -3.99 15.42 -2.23
C LEU A 165 -2.90 15.37 -1.15
N ALA A 166 -1.66 15.74 -1.47
CA ALA A 166 -0.55 15.77 -0.51
C ALA A 166 -0.82 16.71 0.68
N ALA A 167 -1.37 17.90 0.42
CA ALA A 167 -1.74 18.85 1.47
C ALA A 167 -2.85 18.30 2.37
N TRP A 168 -3.89 17.70 1.77
CA TRP A 168 -4.96 17.04 2.52
C TRP A 168 -4.41 15.90 3.39
N SER A 169 -3.55 15.04 2.84
CA SER A 169 -2.98 13.91 3.59
C SER A 169 -2.14 14.36 4.78
N ALA A 170 -1.30 15.39 4.60
CA ALA A 170 -0.50 15.95 5.68
C ALA A 170 -1.37 16.56 6.79
N ASP A 171 -2.43 17.29 6.42
CA ASP A 171 -3.35 17.88 7.38
C ASP A 171 -4.12 16.82 8.18
N GLN A 172 -4.61 15.79 7.50
CA GLN A 172 -5.31 14.67 8.14
C GLN A 172 -4.40 13.86 9.04
N ALA A 173 -3.19 13.52 8.60
CA ALA A 173 -2.21 12.81 9.43
C ALA A 173 -1.87 13.62 10.70
N ARG A 174 -1.62 14.93 10.56
CA ARG A 174 -1.33 15.83 11.68
C ARG A 174 -2.50 15.89 12.67
N THR A 175 -3.71 16.10 12.17
CA THR A 175 -4.92 16.24 13.00
C THR A 175 -5.26 14.96 13.76
N ASN A 176 -4.93 13.79 13.19
CA ASN A 176 -5.17 12.48 13.79
C ASN A 176 -3.96 11.90 14.55
N GLY A 177 -2.88 12.66 14.69
CA GLY A 177 -1.70 12.25 15.47
C GLY A 177 -0.79 11.22 14.80
N LEU A 178 -0.85 11.09 13.47
CA LEU A 178 -0.05 10.16 12.65
C LEU A 178 1.23 10.79 12.07
N GLY A 179 1.63 11.97 12.55
CA GLY A 179 2.69 12.77 11.91
C GLY A 179 4.01 12.03 11.74
N ARG A 180 4.40 11.21 12.72
CA ARG A 180 5.65 10.44 12.68
C ARG A 180 5.60 9.36 11.60
N GLU A 181 4.57 8.53 11.62
CA GLU A 181 4.37 7.42 10.67
C GLU A 181 4.19 7.97 9.24
N PHE A 182 3.48 9.10 9.10
CA PHE A 182 3.31 9.81 7.84
C PHE A 182 4.64 10.33 7.28
N ASP A 183 5.46 10.97 8.10
CA ASP A 183 6.76 11.49 7.67
C ASP A 183 7.72 10.36 7.27
N ILE A 184 7.68 9.21 7.96
CA ILE A 184 8.45 8.01 7.60
C ILE A 184 8.01 7.48 6.24
N ALA A 185 6.71 7.34 6.00
CA ALA A 185 6.17 6.86 4.72
C ALA A 185 6.48 7.84 3.58
N ARG A 186 6.31 9.15 3.81
CA ARG A 186 6.59 10.21 2.84
C ARG A 186 8.08 10.26 2.47
N THR A 187 8.98 10.18 3.44
CA THR A 187 10.43 10.21 3.19
C THR A 187 10.87 9.05 2.30
N ALA A 188 10.22 7.88 2.43
CA ALA A 188 10.53 6.73 1.58
C ALA A 188 10.11 6.94 0.12
N ILE A 189 9.02 7.66 -0.12
CA ILE A 189 8.61 8.09 -1.47
C ILE A 189 9.64 9.08 -2.03
N ASP A 190 9.97 10.12 -1.25
CA ASP A 190 10.86 11.21 -1.69
C ASP A 190 12.31 10.73 -1.95
N SER A 191 12.75 9.66 -1.29
CA SER A 191 14.11 9.13 -1.43
C SER A 191 14.33 8.33 -2.72
N GLY A 192 13.25 7.92 -3.40
CA GLY A 192 13.29 6.99 -4.54
C GLY A 192 13.99 5.65 -4.20
N PRO A 193 14.04 4.68 -5.12
CA PRO A 193 15.05 3.64 -5.02
C PRO A 193 16.40 4.34 -5.14
N SER A 194 17.21 4.24 -4.10
CA SER A 194 18.62 4.64 -4.22
C SER A 194 19.24 3.75 -5.29
N ASN A 195 19.47 4.33 -6.47
CA ASN A 195 20.30 3.72 -7.50
C ASN A 195 21.74 3.67 -6.95
N PHE A 196 22.08 2.59 -6.26
CA PHE A 196 23.44 2.15 -6.00
C PHE A 196 23.58 0.69 -6.41
#